data_AF-A0A7C4HS86-F1
#
_entry.id   AF-A0A7C4HS86-F1
#
_cell.length_a   1.000
_cell.length_b   1.000
_cell.length_c   1.000
_cell.angle_alpha   90.00
_cell.angle_beta   90.00
_cell.angle_gamma   90.00
#
_symmetry.space_group_name_H-M   'P 1'
#
loop_
_entity.id
_entity.type
_entity.pdbx_description
1 polymer ?
#
loop_
_entity_poly.entity_id
_entity_poly.type
_entity_poly.pdbx_seq_one_letter_code
_entity_poly.pdbx_strand_id
1 'polypeptide(L)' 'MKAVFIRAFGGPEKVEVGELPAPEPGPGEVRIRVRAAALNRLDLWVRKGRPGASLGRAHILGS' A
#
# COMPACT_ATOMS: atom_id res chain seq x y z
N MET A 1 11.79 3.98 3.93
CA MET A 1 10.82 4.95 3.42
C MET A 1 9.55 4.79 4.22
N LYS A 2 8.99 5.90 4.71
CA LYS A 2 7.74 5.88 5.44
C LYS A 2 6.59 5.54 4.49
N ALA A 3 5.75 4.58 4.87
CA ALA A 3 4.63 4.11 4.06
C ALA A 3 3.40 3.82 4.93
N VAL A 4 2.24 3.82 4.28
CA VAL A 4 0.97 3.31 4.82
C VAL A 4 0.70 1.98 4.12
N PHE A 5 0.57 0.89 4.88
CA PHE A 5 0.45 -0.45 4.31
C PHE A 5 -0.44 -1.37 5.16
N ILE A 6 -0.78 -2.52 4.59
CA ILE A 6 -1.49 -3.60 5.29
C ILE A 6 -0.76 -4.93 5.11
N ARG A 7 -0.83 -5.80 6.12
CA ARG A 7 -0.33 -7.20 6.05
C ARG A 7 -1.45 -8.23 5.89
N ALA A 8 -2.67 -7.82 6.20
CA ALA A 8 -3.87 -8.62 6.02
C ALA A 8 -5.03 -7.69 5.64
N PHE A 9 -5.96 -8.20 4.83
CA PHE A 9 -7.23 -7.51 4.58
C PHE A 9 -8.06 -7.42 5.87
N GLY A 10 -8.95 -6.42 5.98
CA GLY A 10 -9.82 -6.28 7.16
C GLY A 10 -10.54 -4.95 7.25
N GLY A 11 -10.69 -4.41 8.46
CA GLY A 11 -11.15 -3.06 8.76
C GLY A 11 -9.99 -2.04 8.88
N PRO A 12 -10.26 -0.78 9.25
CA PRO A 12 -9.22 0.26 9.38
C PRO A 12 -8.10 -0.11 10.34
N GLU A 13 -8.36 -1.00 11.31
CA GLU A 13 -7.38 -1.53 12.27
C GLU A 13 -6.22 -2.32 11.63
N LYS A 14 -6.34 -2.69 10.35
CA LYS A 14 -5.26 -3.35 9.60
C LYS A 14 -4.26 -2.37 9.01
N VAL A 15 -4.54 -1.06 9.05
CA VAL A 15 -3.66 -0.03 8.48
C VAL A 15 -2.48 0.21 9.42
N GLU A 16 -1.28 -0.01 8.91
CA GLU A 16 -0.02 0.24 9.57
C GLU A 16 0.68 1.45 8.93
N VAL A 17 1.37 2.24 9.74
CA VAL A 17 2.29 3.30 9.29
C VAL A 17 3.66 2.98 9.82
N GLY A 18 4.65 2.87 8.94
CA GLY A 18 6.00 2.48 9.34
C GLY A 18 7.03 2.64 8.23
N GLU A 19 8.24 2.17 8.50
CA GLU A 19 9.34 2.18 7.54
C GLU A 19 9.40 0.87 6.74
N LEU A 20 9.50 0.99 5.41
CA LEU A 20 9.75 -0.11 4.48
C LEU A 20 10.97 0.21 3.59
N PRO A 21 11.66 -0.79 3.00
CA PRO A 21 12.71 -0.53 2.03
C PRO A 21 12.20 0.38 0.89
N ALA A 22 13.00 1.34 0.47
CA ALA A 22 12.69 2.11 -0.73
C ALA A 22 12.84 1.20 -1.96
N PRO A 23 11.92 1.25 -2.94
CA PRO A 23 12.07 0.48 -4.16
C PRO A 23 13.22 1.04 -5.01
N GLU A 24 13.90 0.15 -5.72
CA GLU A 24 14.85 0.50 -6.77
C GLU A 24 14.16 0.33 -8.14
N PRO A 25 14.17 1.37 -9.00
CA PRO A 25 13.49 1.31 -10.29
C PRO A 25 14.24 0.37 -11.26
N GLY A 26 13.48 -0.45 -11.99
CA GLY A 26 14.01 -1.24 -13.10
C GLY A 26 14.13 -0.44 -14.42
N PRO A 27 14.58 -1.08 -15.52
CA PRO A 27 14.62 -0.44 -16.83
C PRO A 27 13.23 0.06 -17.27
N GLY A 28 13.14 1.35 -17.59
CA GLY A 28 11.88 2.00 -18.00
C GLY A 28 11.00 2.50 -16.85
N GLU A 29 11.38 2.27 -15.59
CA GLU A 29 10.66 2.77 -14.42
C GLU A 29 11.31 4.06 -13.87
N VAL A 30 10.53 4.84 -13.12
CA VAL A 30 11.02 6.02 -12.41
C VAL A 30 10.67 5.93 -10.93
N ARG A 31 11.57 6.43 -10.08
CA ARG A 31 11.32 6.55 -8.63
C ARG A 31 10.91 7.97 -8.27
N ILE A 32 9.70 8.11 -7.73
CA ILE A 32 9.12 9.41 -7.36
C ILE A 32 9.17 9.58 -5.84
N ARG A 33 9.67 10.73 -5.37
CA ARG A 33 9.54 11.13 -3.96
C ARG A 33 8.17 11.75 -3.73
N VAL A 34 7.21 10.94 -3.30
CA VAL A 34 5.84 11.36 -2.99
C VAL A 34 5.85 12.40 -1.86
N ARG A 35 5.22 13.57 -2.11
CA ARG A 35 5.02 14.63 -1.10
C ARG A 35 3.65 14.59 -0.46
N ALA A 36 2.63 14.24 -1.26
CA ALA A 36 1.26 14.04 -0.86
C ALA A 36 0.64 12.95 -1.75
N ALA A 37 -0.36 12.26 -1.23
CA ALA A 37 -1.18 11.30 -1.96
C ALA A 37 -2.66 11.55 -1.61
N ALA A 38 -3.55 11.29 -2.56
CA ALA A 38 -4.99 11.39 -2.33
C ALA A 38 -5.52 10.11 -1.67
N LEU A 39 -6.55 10.26 -0.83
CA LEU A 39 -7.34 9.12 -0.35
C LEU A 39 -8.57 8.96 -1.26
N ASN A 40 -8.67 7.82 -1.91
CA ASN A 40 -9.74 7.50 -2.84
C ASN A 40 -10.66 6.41 -2.27
N ARG A 41 -11.85 6.26 -2.88
CA ARG A 41 -12.77 5.18 -2.52
C ARG A 41 -12.14 3.79 -2.76
N LEU A 42 -11.30 3.68 -3.79
CA LEU A 42 -10.62 2.45 -4.16
C LEU A 42 -9.71 1.93 -3.03
N ASP A 43 -9.03 2.81 -2.31
CA ASP A 43 -8.16 2.42 -1.18
C ASP A 43 -8.93 1.64 -0.11
N LEU A 44 -10.19 2.04 0.14
CA LEU A 44 -11.06 1.37 1.10
C LEU A 44 -11.43 -0.04 0.64
N TRP A 45 -11.62 -0.25 -0.66
CA TRP A 45 -11.95 -1.54 -1.25
C TRP A 45 -10.74 -2.47 -1.27
N VAL A 46 -9.58 -1.96 -1.69
CA VAL A 46 -8.31 -2.70 -1.66
C VAL A 46 -7.98 -3.15 -0.24
N ARG A 47 -8.11 -2.25 0.74
CA ARG A 47 -7.87 -2.57 2.16
C ARG A 47 -8.83 -3.64 2.70
N LYS A 48 -10.10 -3.58 2.30
CA LYS A 48 -11.12 -4.58 2.70
C LYS A 48 -10.85 -5.96 2.08
N GLY A 49 -10.22 -6.00 0.92
CA GLY A 49 -9.98 -7.22 0.15
C GLY A 49 -11.26 -7.79 -0.46
N ARG A 50 -11.10 -8.90 -1.19
CA ARG A 50 -12.19 -9.70 -1.76
C ARG A 50 -12.18 -11.10 -1.13
N PRO A 51 -13.33 -11.81 -1.06
CA PRO A 51 -13.36 -13.19 -0.60
C PRO A 51 -12.33 -14.06 -1.33
N GLY A 52 -11.55 -14.84 -0.59
CA GLY A 52 -10.51 -15.73 -1.12
C GLY A 52 -9.18 -15.04 -1.48
N ALA A 53 -9.08 -13.71 -1.38
CA ALA A 53 -7.82 -13.01 -1.59
C ALA A 53 -6.93 -13.11 -0.34
N SER A 54 -5.62 -13.28 -0.56
CA SER A 54 -4.59 -13.16 0.47
C SER A 54 -3.48 -12.23 0.01
N LEU A 55 -2.74 -11.68 0.97
CA LEU A 55 -1.57 -10.85 0.68
C LEU A 55 -0.31 -11.71 0.90
N GLY A 56 0.52 -11.82 -0.14
CA GLY A 56 1.82 -12.51 -0.03
C GLY A 56 2.90 -11.67 0.65
N ARG A 57 2.74 -10.35 0.69
CA ARG A 57 3.65 -9.39 1.33
C ARG A 57 2.87 -8.17 1.80
N ALA A 58 3.51 -7.30 2.58
CA ALA A 58 2.94 -6.01 2.93
C ALA A 58 2.52 -5.26 1.66
N HIS A 59 1.28 -4.83 1.61
CA HIS A 59 0.70 -4.09 0.49
C HIS A 59 0.61 -2.62 0.85
N ILE A 60 1.35 -1.79 0.11
CA ILE A 60 1.34 -0.33 0.26
C ILE A 60 0.05 0.20 -0.38
N LEU A 61 -0.71 1.01 0.36
CA LEU A 61 -1.95 1.63 -0.12
C LEU A 61 -1.66 2.90 -0.93
N GLY A 62 -2.61 3.33 -1.75
CA GLY A 62 -2.49 4.44 -2.68
C GLY A 62 -2.72 3.99 -4.13
N SER A 63 -3.26 4.90 -4.94
CA SER A 63 -3.53 4.72 -6.37
C SER A 63 -2.53 5.46 -7.24
#